data_AF-A0A963ED63-F1
#
_entry.id   AF-A0A963ED63-F1
#
_cell.length_a   1.000
_cell.length_b   1.000
_cell.length_c   1.000
_cell.angle_alpha   90.00
_cell.angle_beta   90.00
_cell.angle_gamma   90.00
#
_symmetry.space_group_name_H-M   'P 1'
#
loop_
_entity.id
_entity.type
_entity.pdbx_description
1 polymer ?
#
loop_
_entity_poly.entity_id
_entity_poly.type
_entity_poly.pdbx_seq_one_letter_code
_entity_poly.pdbx_strand_id
1 'polypeptide(L)'
;LTRLLYLLAPADHERMQRCADAVVNLCSASQTAVAPAQLTGLKWRFLFRHLPAAESQWNADRLVRRCAEFLAAHSSAAAADPDAAPRSAADAKQFVRSLLQSFKREGESVGLTEPEPPGDERQTTAAAELKALLEHGIHIANAGQVLAAPYLPRLFALLGLIEDGVFKTPELRARAVHLLQFLVDESGDTPEYGLALNKILCGLDRMGTVDRAILVSDAEKEAIDGLLRGMIQNWQVLKRTSVAGFRESFLQRQGRLRLNHDGWHLAVEPKPFDMLLDRIPWSFSIIKLPWMREVLYVDWR
;
A
#
# COMPACT_ATOMS: atom_id res chain seq x y z
N LEU A 1 -4.44 28.65 -1.48
CA LEU A 1 -3.36 27.73 -1.06
C LEU A 1 -3.88 26.61 -0.16
N THR A 2 -4.66 26.90 0.89
CA THR A 2 -5.34 25.90 1.75
C THR A 2 -6.22 24.90 0.96
N ARG A 3 -6.92 25.35 -0.09
CA ARG A 3 -7.73 24.50 -0.97
C ARG A 3 -6.94 23.48 -1.82
N LEU A 4 -5.70 23.79 -2.21
CA LEU A 4 -4.85 22.89 -3.02
C LEU A 4 -4.26 21.75 -2.18
N LEU A 5 -4.06 22.01 -0.89
CA LEU A 5 -3.60 21.07 0.12
C LEU A 5 -4.70 20.09 0.55
N TYR A 6 -5.96 20.56 0.61
CA TYR A 6 -7.13 19.75 0.96
C TYR A 6 -7.41 18.60 -0.04
N LEU A 7 -6.97 18.75 -1.29
CA LEU A 7 -7.15 17.75 -2.35
C LEU A 7 -6.15 16.59 -2.31
N LEU A 8 -5.10 16.67 -1.50
CA LEU A 8 -4.01 15.67 -1.49
C LEU A 8 -4.06 14.68 -0.32
N ALA A 9 -4.67 15.04 0.83
CA ALA A 9 -5.03 14.15 1.95
C ALA A 9 -5.76 14.94 3.07
N PRO A 10 -7.09 14.80 3.26
CA PRO A 10 -7.85 15.72 4.12
C PRO A 10 -7.63 15.56 5.63
N ALA A 11 -7.38 14.34 6.13
CA ALA A 11 -7.22 14.07 7.58
C ALA A 11 -5.85 14.47 8.13
N ASP A 12 -4.79 14.27 7.35
CA ASP A 12 -3.42 14.64 7.76
C ASP A 12 -3.23 16.16 7.70
N HIS A 13 -3.93 16.86 6.80
CA HIS A 13 -3.81 18.29 6.59
C HIS A 13 -4.08 19.13 7.85
N GLU A 14 -5.20 18.89 8.54
CA GLU A 14 -5.52 19.61 9.76
C GLU A 14 -4.50 19.31 10.88
N ARG A 15 -4.03 18.06 10.97
CA ARG A 15 -3.02 17.65 11.94
C ARG A 15 -1.67 18.33 11.65
N MET A 16 -1.26 18.44 10.38
CA MET A 16 -0.04 19.17 9.98
C MET A 16 -0.15 20.66 10.29
N GLN A 17 -1.30 21.27 10.02
CA GLN A 17 -1.52 22.69 10.27
C GLN A 17 -1.48 23.00 11.76
N ARG A 18 -2.20 22.23 12.59
CA ARG A 18 -2.19 22.41 14.06
C ARG A 18 -0.78 22.26 14.64
N CYS A 19 0.00 21.28 14.18
CA CYS A 19 1.40 21.12 14.60
C CYS A 19 2.27 22.31 14.17
N ALA A 20 2.12 22.78 12.93
CA ALA A 20 2.88 23.91 12.42
C ALA A 20 2.50 25.23 13.11
N ASP A 21 1.22 25.42 13.45
CA ASP A 21 0.73 26.56 14.23
C ASP A 21 1.27 26.55 15.65
N ALA A 22 1.26 25.40 16.33
CA ALA A 22 1.85 25.27 17.67
C ALA A 22 3.35 25.62 17.66
N VAL A 23 4.11 25.13 16.68
CA VAL A 23 5.55 25.45 16.55
C VAL A 23 5.78 26.94 16.28
N VAL A 24 4.96 27.58 15.44
CA VAL A 24 5.07 29.02 15.15
C VAL A 24 4.73 29.87 16.37
N ASN A 25 3.67 29.50 17.10
CA ASN A 25 3.26 30.21 18.32
C ASN A 25 4.35 30.11 19.40
N LEU A 26 4.93 28.93 19.59
CA LEU A 26 6.08 28.72 20.48
C LEU A 26 7.31 29.56 20.10
N CYS A 27 7.60 29.69 18.80
CA CYS A 27 8.67 30.57 18.31
C CYS A 27 8.38 32.05 18.61
N SER A 28 7.13 32.48 18.50
CA SER A 28 6.72 33.86 18.82
C SER A 28 6.80 34.17 20.31
N ALA A 29 6.51 33.19 21.18
CA ALA A 29 6.57 33.32 22.63
C ALA A 29 8.00 33.27 23.20
N SER A 30 8.95 32.63 22.50
CA SER A 30 10.32 32.42 22.98
C SER A 30 11.29 33.58 22.70
N GLN A 31 10.78 34.81 22.47
CA GLN A 31 11.57 36.01 22.14
C GLN A 31 12.63 35.77 21.04
N THR A 32 12.29 34.96 20.04
CA THR A 32 13.15 34.82 18.86
C THR A 32 13.15 36.12 18.06
N ALA A 33 14.31 36.51 17.52
CA ALA A 33 14.52 37.72 16.73
C ALA A 33 13.82 37.71 15.34
N VAL A 34 12.74 36.95 15.17
CA VAL A 34 12.03 36.78 13.89
C VAL A 34 10.65 37.42 13.99
N ALA A 35 10.37 38.37 13.10
CA ALA A 35 9.09 39.08 13.09
C ALA A 35 7.92 38.11 12.81
N PRO A 36 6.75 38.27 13.45
CA PRO A 36 5.58 37.38 13.27
C PRO A 36 5.15 37.19 11.80
N ALA A 37 5.29 38.24 10.97
CA ALA A 37 4.98 38.18 9.55
C ALA A 37 5.92 37.24 8.77
N GLN A 38 7.20 37.16 9.15
CA GLN A 38 8.18 36.27 8.53
C GLN A 38 7.96 34.80 8.95
N LEU A 39 7.52 34.57 10.20
CA LEU A 39 7.20 33.22 10.69
C LEU A 39 6.05 32.58 9.91
N THR A 40 5.00 33.34 9.59
CA THR A 40 3.88 32.86 8.76
C THR A 40 4.34 32.46 7.36
N GLY A 41 5.23 33.24 6.75
CA GLY A 41 5.81 32.90 5.44
C GLY A 41 6.68 31.65 5.46
N LEU A 42 7.51 31.49 6.50
CA LEU A 42 8.35 30.31 6.69
C LEU A 42 7.55 29.05 7.00
N LYS A 43 6.44 29.16 7.75
CA LYS A 43 5.48 28.08 8.02
C LYS A 43 4.99 27.46 6.71
N TRP A 44 4.51 28.28 5.78
CA TRP A 44 4.01 27.78 4.50
C TRP A 44 5.11 27.20 3.62
N ARG A 45 6.30 27.83 3.57
CA ARG A 45 7.47 27.26 2.87
C ARG A 45 7.85 25.89 3.39
N PHE A 46 7.82 25.69 4.72
CA PHE A 46 8.08 24.40 5.34
C PHE A 46 7.00 23.38 4.97
N LEU A 47 5.73 23.73 5.16
CA LEU A 47 4.61 22.84 4.89
C LEU A 47 4.58 22.39 3.42
N PHE A 48 4.86 23.29 2.47
CA PHE A 48 4.94 22.91 1.05
C PHE A 48 6.14 22.04 0.71
N ARG A 49 7.30 22.26 1.36
CA ARG A 49 8.51 21.46 1.12
C ARG A 49 8.43 20.05 1.72
N HIS A 50 7.69 19.90 2.83
CA HIS A 50 7.64 18.67 3.62
C HIS A 50 6.25 18.01 3.63
N LEU A 51 5.34 18.50 2.79
CA LEU A 51 4.14 17.80 2.38
C LEU A 51 4.52 16.42 1.85
N PRO A 52 4.10 15.32 2.48
CA PRO A 52 4.37 14.00 1.94
C PRO A 52 3.62 13.84 0.61
N ALA A 53 4.32 13.42 -0.43
CA ALA A 53 3.67 12.70 -1.51
C ALA A 53 3.21 11.37 -0.91
N ALA A 54 1.92 11.28 -0.58
CA ALA A 54 1.04 10.13 -0.27
C ALA A 54 1.55 8.81 0.39
N GLU A 55 2.83 8.63 0.73
CA GLU A 55 3.40 7.32 1.10
C GLU A 55 4.21 7.31 2.40
N SER A 56 4.37 8.45 3.10
CA SER A 56 5.08 8.47 4.39
C SER A 56 4.09 8.53 5.56
N GLN A 57 4.07 7.48 6.39
CA GLN A 57 3.37 7.46 7.68
C GLN A 57 3.67 8.74 8.48
N TRP A 58 2.61 9.47 8.84
CA TRP A 58 2.66 10.71 9.61
C TRP A 58 3.22 10.49 11.02
N ASN A 59 4.12 11.36 11.49
CA ASN A 59 4.66 11.33 12.86
C ASN A 59 4.93 12.75 13.37
N ALA A 60 4.24 13.14 14.45
CA ALA A 60 4.27 14.49 15.00
C ALA A 60 5.67 14.88 15.52
N ASP A 61 6.35 14.00 16.26
CA ASP A 61 7.70 14.27 16.78
C ASP A 61 8.73 14.49 15.66
N ARG A 62 8.63 13.70 14.58
CA ARG A 62 9.51 13.84 13.42
C ARG A 62 9.24 15.16 12.69
N LEU A 63 7.98 15.56 12.56
CA LEU A 63 7.61 16.82 11.93
C LEU A 63 8.07 18.02 12.76
N VAL A 64 7.78 18.03 14.07
CA VAL A 64 8.16 19.12 14.98
C VAL A 64 9.67 19.31 14.99
N ARG A 65 10.43 18.21 15.02
CA ARG A 65 11.89 18.26 14.91
C ARG A 65 12.37 18.89 13.59
N ARG A 66 11.79 18.47 12.46
CA ARG A 66 12.11 19.05 11.14
C ARG A 66 11.70 20.53 11.03
N CYS A 67 10.55 20.90 11.58
CA CYS A 67 10.10 22.30 11.66
C CYS A 67 11.10 23.13 12.45
N ALA A 68 11.50 22.66 13.64
CA ALA A 68 12.44 23.36 14.50
C ALA A 68 13.81 23.52 13.83
N GLU A 69 14.33 22.47 13.21
CA GLU A 69 15.58 22.51 12.42
C GLU A 69 15.48 23.49 11.24
N PHE A 70 14.35 23.50 10.53
CA PHE A 70 14.11 24.41 9.40
C PHE A 70 14.03 25.87 9.85
N LEU A 71 13.31 26.16 10.94
CA LEU A 71 13.19 27.50 11.49
C LEU A 71 14.52 27.99 12.06
N ALA A 72 15.29 27.12 12.71
CA ALA A 72 16.64 27.45 13.17
C ALA A 72 17.54 27.87 11.99
N ALA A 73 17.54 27.09 10.90
CA ALA A 73 18.32 27.38 9.69
C ALA A 73 17.92 28.70 9.00
N HIS A 74 16.65 29.07 9.03
CA HIS A 74 16.15 30.28 8.36
C HIS A 74 16.08 31.51 9.28
N SER A 75 16.10 31.34 10.60
CA SER A 75 16.20 32.44 11.58
C SER A 75 17.60 33.09 11.59
N SER A 76 18.63 32.34 11.22
CA SER A 76 20.01 32.83 11.04
C SER A 76 20.17 33.70 9.78
N ALA A 77 19.29 33.56 8.79
CA ALA A 77 19.37 34.28 7.52
C ALA A 77 18.50 35.55 7.48
N ALA A 78 17.59 35.74 8.45
CA ALA A 78 16.63 36.84 8.47
C ALA A 78 17.08 38.07 9.29
N ALA A 79 18.16 37.96 10.07
CA ALA A 79 18.76 39.09 10.77
C ALA A 79 19.65 39.88 9.80
N ALA A 80 19.04 40.71 8.96
CA ALA A 80 19.73 41.76 8.21
C ALA A 80 20.11 42.92 9.16
N ASP A 81 20.91 42.61 10.18
CA ASP A 81 21.61 43.58 11.02
C ASP A 81 23.13 43.27 10.90
N PRO A 82 23.95 44.14 10.28
CA PRO A 82 25.35 43.84 9.98
C PRO A 82 26.25 43.63 11.21
N ASP A 83 25.82 44.05 12.40
CA ASP A 83 26.60 43.97 13.64
C ASP A 83 26.18 42.83 14.59
N ALA A 84 25.17 42.04 14.24
CA ALA A 84 24.77 40.89 15.05
C ALA A 84 25.67 39.68 14.75
N ALA A 85 26.49 39.30 15.73
CA ALA A 85 27.42 38.17 15.66
C ALA A 85 26.78 36.89 15.05
N PRO A 86 27.49 36.15 14.18
CA PRO A 86 26.96 34.95 13.54
C PRO A 86 26.59 33.93 14.61
N ARG A 87 25.29 33.61 14.73
CA ARG A 87 24.81 32.55 15.64
C ARG A 87 25.47 31.24 15.25
N SER A 88 26.26 30.67 16.15
CA SER A 88 27.03 29.46 15.88
C SER A 88 26.10 28.25 15.74
N ALA A 89 26.59 27.18 15.11
CA ALA A 89 25.85 25.91 15.02
C ALA A 89 25.49 25.32 16.40
N ALA A 90 26.18 25.73 17.47
CA ALA A 90 25.85 25.36 18.85
C ALA A 90 24.59 26.09 19.34
N ASP A 91 24.44 27.38 19.01
CA ASP A 91 23.28 28.19 19.37
C ASP A 91 22.01 27.69 18.66
N ALA A 92 22.14 27.26 17.41
CA ALA A 92 21.04 26.63 16.66
C ALA A 92 20.58 25.31 17.30
N LYS A 93 21.52 24.46 17.75
CA LYS A 93 21.18 23.20 18.45
C LYS A 93 20.52 23.45 19.80
N GLN A 94 21.01 24.45 20.55
CA GLN A 94 20.44 24.81 21.85
C GLN A 94 19.04 25.42 21.69
N PHE A 95 18.83 26.22 20.64
CA PHE A 95 17.52 26.73 20.24
C PHE A 95 16.54 25.60 19.90
N VAL A 96 16.92 24.66 19.01
CA VAL A 96 16.08 23.50 18.66
C VAL A 96 15.73 22.67 19.89
N ARG A 97 16.70 22.45 20.80
CA ARG A 97 16.48 21.69 22.03
C ARG A 97 15.52 22.40 22.99
N SER A 98 15.67 23.71 23.15
CA SER A 98 14.78 24.53 23.97
C SER A 98 13.36 24.53 23.41
N LEU A 99 13.22 24.66 22.09
CA LEU A 99 11.91 24.65 21.42
C LEU A 99 11.19 23.30 21.59
N LEU A 100 11.92 22.19 21.46
CA LEU A 100 11.38 20.84 21.68
C LEU A 100 10.96 20.62 23.13
N GLN A 101 11.71 21.17 24.10
CA GLN A 101 11.35 21.08 25.52
C GLN A 101 10.12 21.94 25.85
N SER A 102 10.03 23.15 25.31
CA SER A 102 8.84 24.00 25.46
C SER A 102 7.62 23.38 24.76
N PHE A 103 7.80 22.78 23.59
CA PHE A 103 6.72 22.06 22.89
C PHE A 103 6.22 20.86 23.71
N LYS A 104 7.12 20.08 24.32
CA LYS A 104 6.71 18.97 25.19
C LYS A 104 5.95 19.45 26.43
N ARG A 105 6.36 20.58 27.02
CA ARG A 105 5.69 21.19 28.19
C ARG A 105 4.35 21.81 27.85
N GLU A 106 4.24 22.53 26.72
CA GLU A 106 2.98 23.11 26.27
C GLU A 106 2.05 22.05 25.68
N GLY A 107 2.59 20.98 25.10
CA GLY A 107 1.80 19.85 24.61
C GLY A 107 0.96 19.19 25.72
N GLU A 108 1.47 19.15 26.95
CA GLU A 108 0.71 18.66 28.11
C GLU A 108 -0.41 19.62 28.57
N SER A 109 -0.30 20.94 28.30
CA SER A 109 -1.29 21.95 28.71
C SER A 109 -2.27 22.40 27.62
N VAL A 110 -1.92 22.22 26.34
CA VAL A 110 -2.76 22.55 25.17
C VAL A 110 -3.77 21.43 24.85
N GLY A 111 -3.82 20.36 25.66
CA GLY A 111 -4.60 19.17 25.31
C GLY A 111 -4.01 18.48 24.08
N LEU A 112 -2.67 18.42 24.00
CA LEU A 112 -1.95 17.45 23.17
C LEU A 112 -1.45 16.26 24.01
N THR A 113 -1.78 16.19 25.32
CA THR A 113 -2.06 14.90 25.95
C THR A 113 -3.10 14.26 25.06
N GLU A 114 -2.80 13.10 24.46
CA GLU A 114 -3.76 12.38 23.64
C GLU A 114 -5.10 12.41 24.37
N PRO A 115 -6.13 13.15 23.90
CA PRO A 115 -7.47 12.69 24.19
C PRO A 115 -7.45 11.27 23.64
N GLU A 116 -7.91 10.28 24.43
CA GLU A 116 -8.10 8.92 23.90
C GLU A 116 -8.59 9.06 22.47
N PRO A 117 -7.82 8.53 21.50
CA PRO A 117 -7.83 9.00 20.14
C PRO A 117 -9.29 9.10 19.71
N PRO A 118 -9.80 10.28 19.28
CA PRO A 118 -11.14 10.34 18.71
C PRO A 118 -11.11 9.32 17.59
N GLY A 119 -11.85 8.23 17.81
CA GLY A 119 -11.64 6.94 17.18
C GLY A 119 -11.18 7.14 15.77
N ASP A 120 -9.91 6.84 15.53
CA ASP A 120 -9.34 6.93 14.19
C ASP A 120 -10.14 5.90 13.40
N GLU A 121 -11.17 6.35 12.66
CA GLU A 121 -12.03 5.45 11.91
C GLU A 121 -11.19 4.61 10.95
N ARG A 122 -9.95 5.03 10.63
CA ARG A 122 -8.96 4.34 9.79
C ARG A 122 -8.03 3.35 10.52
N GLN A 123 -7.53 3.62 11.73
CA GLN A 123 -6.78 2.62 12.52
C GLN A 123 -7.72 1.64 13.24
N THR A 124 -8.89 2.12 13.67
CA THR A 124 -9.97 1.26 14.17
C THR A 124 -10.52 0.38 13.05
N THR A 125 -10.68 0.88 11.81
CA THR A 125 -10.97 -0.01 10.66
C THR A 125 -9.81 -0.90 10.32
N ALA A 126 -8.54 -0.46 10.18
CA ALA A 126 -7.47 -1.39 9.79
C ALA A 126 -7.26 -2.53 10.81
N ALA A 127 -7.34 -2.24 12.12
CA ALA A 127 -7.27 -3.25 13.17
C ALA A 127 -8.56 -4.10 13.26
N ALA A 128 -9.74 -3.51 13.07
CA ALA A 128 -11.01 -4.25 13.02
C ALA A 128 -11.23 -5.01 11.71
N GLU A 129 -10.64 -4.59 10.60
CA GLU A 129 -10.60 -5.23 9.28
C GLU A 129 -9.56 -6.34 9.30
N LEU A 130 -8.41 -6.13 9.93
CA LEU A 130 -7.46 -7.21 10.21
C LEU A 130 -8.10 -8.24 11.14
N LYS A 131 -8.79 -7.82 12.19
CA LYS A 131 -9.54 -8.71 13.08
C LYS A 131 -10.70 -9.41 12.36
N ALA A 132 -11.51 -8.70 11.57
CA ALA A 132 -12.59 -9.27 10.78
C ALA A 132 -12.07 -10.16 9.64
N LEU A 133 -10.88 -9.91 9.09
CA LEU A 133 -10.21 -10.79 8.15
C LEU A 133 -9.73 -12.07 8.84
N LEU A 134 -9.15 -11.94 10.04
CA LEU A 134 -8.73 -13.06 10.86
C LEU A 134 -9.95 -13.91 11.28
N GLU A 135 -11.08 -13.26 11.60
CA GLU A 135 -12.31 -13.91 12.08
C GLU A 135 -13.21 -14.44 10.94
N HIS A 136 -13.37 -13.71 9.84
CA HIS A 136 -14.32 -14.02 8.75
C HIS A 136 -13.66 -14.37 7.41
N GLY A 137 -12.47 -13.83 7.12
CA GLY A 137 -11.75 -14.02 5.84
C GLY A 137 -12.33 -13.20 4.68
N ILE A 138 -11.56 -13.04 3.59
CA ILE A 138 -12.04 -12.41 2.35
C ILE A 138 -12.71 -13.47 1.48
N HIS A 139 -13.96 -13.22 1.10
CA HIS A 139 -14.66 -14.00 0.10
C HIS A 139 -14.23 -13.59 -1.31
N ILE A 140 -13.93 -14.57 -2.16
CA ILE A 140 -13.49 -14.37 -3.53
C ILE A 140 -14.20 -15.36 -4.47
N ALA A 141 -14.32 -14.98 -5.76
CA ALA A 141 -14.97 -15.78 -6.79
C ALA A 141 -14.00 -16.38 -7.83
N ASN A 142 -12.71 -16.10 -7.69
CA ASN A 142 -11.63 -16.48 -8.61
C ASN A 142 -10.59 -17.39 -7.92
N ALA A 143 -11.01 -18.15 -6.91
CA ALA A 143 -10.14 -19.01 -6.11
C ALA A 143 -9.38 -20.04 -6.96
N GLY A 144 -9.98 -20.46 -8.07
CA GLY A 144 -9.46 -21.48 -8.96
C GLY A 144 -8.20 -21.10 -9.71
N GLN A 145 -7.87 -19.80 -9.79
CA GLN A 145 -6.65 -19.31 -10.47
C GLN A 145 -5.35 -19.89 -9.87
N VAL A 146 -5.38 -20.41 -8.64
CA VAL A 146 -4.26 -21.11 -8.01
C VAL A 146 -3.76 -22.30 -8.82
N LEU A 147 -4.62 -22.92 -9.64
CA LEU A 147 -4.21 -24.02 -10.53
C LEU A 147 -3.21 -23.57 -11.60
N ALA A 148 -3.19 -22.28 -11.94
CA ALA A 148 -2.25 -21.70 -12.89
C ALA A 148 -0.90 -21.33 -12.24
N ALA A 149 -0.77 -21.38 -10.91
CA ALA A 149 0.40 -20.89 -10.18
C ALA A 149 1.75 -21.44 -10.72
N PRO A 150 1.93 -22.74 -11.00
CA PRO A 150 3.19 -23.25 -11.52
C PRO A 150 3.61 -22.66 -12.88
N TYR A 151 2.65 -22.12 -13.62
CA TYR A 151 2.87 -21.58 -14.95
C TYR A 151 3.09 -20.06 -14.97
N LEU A 152 2.74 -19.36 -13.89
CA LEU A 152 2.81 -17.89 -13.81
C LEU A 152 4.23 -17.34 -14.03
N PRO A 153 5.32 -17.91 -13.47
CA PRO A 153 6.67 -17.42 -13.75
C PRO A 153 7.00 -17.42 -15.24
N ARG A 154 6.63 -18.49 -15.95
CA ARG A 154 6.89 -18.58 -17.39
C ARG A 154 6.03 -17.60 -18.18
N LEU A 155 4.74 -17.48 -17.84
CA LEU A 155 3.83 -16.52 -18.47
C LEU A 155 4.33 -15.09 -18.29
N PHE A 156 4.66 -14.70 -17.06
CA PHE A 156 5.09 -13.33 -16.77
C PHE A 156 6.45 -13.01 -17.39
N ALA A 157 7.35 -13.98 -17.50
CA ALA A 157 8.61 -13.81 -18.22
C ALA A 157 8.37 -13.62 -19.74
N LEU A 158 7.47 -14.42 -20.33
CA LEU A 158 7.10 -14.31 -21.74
C LEU A 158 6.47 -12.94 -22.06
N LEU A 159 5.64 -12.42 -21.16
CA LEU A 159 5.03 -11.10 -21.26
C LEU A 159 5.98 -9.95 -20.87
N GLY A 160 7.22 -10.26 -20.48
CA GLY A 160 8.22 -9.28 -20.12
C GLY A 160 7.95 -8.51 -18.81
N LEU A 161 7.04 -9.01 -17.96
CA LEU A 161 6.67 -8.39 -16.68
C LEU A 161 7.74 -8.60 -15.60
N ILE A 162 8.43 -9.74 -15.67
CA ILE A 162 9.49 -10.14 -14.75
C ILE A 162 10.81 -10.35 -15.47
N GLU A 163 11.90 -10.27 -14.71
CA GLU A 163 13.26 -10.63 -15.09
C GLU A 163 13.95 -11.23 -13.86
N ASP A 164 14.66 -12.35 -14.04
CA ASP A 164 15.34 -13.09 -12.96
C ASP A 164 14.46 -13.38 -11.71
N GLY A 165 13.17 -13.65 -11.92
CA GLY A 165 12.23 -13.98 -10.85
C GLY A 165 11.69 -12.78 -10.07
N VAL A 166 11.92 -11.54 -10.55
CA VAL A 166 11.45 -10.31 -9.92
C VAL A 166 10.68 -9.45 -10.92
N PHE A 167 9.60 -8.80 -10.48
CA PHE A 167 8.90 -7.80 -11.29
C PHE A 167 9.79 -6.61 -11.61
N LYS A 168 9.84 -6.23 -12.89
CA LYS A 168 10.69 -5.12 -13.36
C LYS A 168 10.28 -3.77 -12.77
N THR A 169 8.96 -3.53 -12.66
CA THR A 169 8.43 -2.30 -12.07
C THR A 169 7.16 -2.56 -11.24
N PRO A 170 6.78 -1.65 -10.32
CA PRO A 170 5.52 -1.72 -9.60
C PRO A 170 4.28 -1.71 -10.52
N GLU A 171 4.32 -0.95 -11.61
CA GLU A 171 3.22 -0.84 -12.58
C GLU A 171 3.01 -2.16 -13.33
N LEU A 172 4.10 -2.85 -13.70
CA LEU A 172 4.02 -4.18 -14.31
C LEU A 172 3.50 -5.24 -13.33
N ARG A 173 3.82 -5.10 -12.03
CA ARG A 173 3.24 -5.94 -10.99
C ARG A 173 1.74 -5.69 -10.84
N ALA A 174 1.30 -4.42 -10.81
CA ALA A 174 -0.11 -4.06 -10.79
C ALA A 174 -0.85 -4.58 -12.04
N ARG A 175 -0.23 -4.45 -13.22
CA ARG A 175 -0.76 -5.00 -14.47
C ARG A 175 -0.93 -6.53 -14.39
N ALA A 176 0.04 -7.24 -13.81
CA ALA A 176 -0.05 -8.69 -13.62
C ALA A 176 -1.26 -9.10 -12.77
N VAL A 177 -1.66 -8.31 -11.78
CA VAL A 177 -2.89 -8.55 -10.98
C VAL A 177 -4.12 -8.64 -11.88
N HIS A 178 -4.27 -7.70 -12.82
CA HIS A 178 -5.38 -7.73 -13.78
C HIS A 178 -5.25 -8.83 -14.83
N LEU A 179 -4.04 -9.14 -15.29
CA LEU A 179 -3.83 -10.24 -16.24
C LEU A 179 -4.19 -11.61 -15.63
N LEU A 180 -3.95 -11.79 -14.33
CA LEU A 180 -4.45 -12.97 -13.61
C LEU A 180 -5.98 -13.03 -13.56
N GLN A 181 -6.64 -11.87 -13.49
CA GLN A 181 -8.11 -11.84 -13.51
C GLN A 181 -8.64 -12.14 -14.91
N PHE A 182 -8.03 -11.55 -15.94
CA PHE A 182 -8.33 -11.84 -17.33
C PHE A 182 -8.17 -13.34 -17.66
N LEU A 183 -7.20 -14.01 -17.05
CA LEU A 183 -7.03 -15.47 -17.16
C LEU A 183 -8.28 -16.23 -16.67
N VAL A 184 -8.98 -15.73 -15.67
CA VAL A 184 -10.14 -16.37 -15.03
C VAL A 184 -11.45 -16.11 -15.79
N ASP A 185 -11.71 -14.88 -16.21
CA ASP A 185 -13.02 -14.46 -16.71
C ASP A 185 -12.97 -13.46 -17.88
N GLU A 186 -11.79 -13.23 -18.46
CA GLU A 186 -11.57 -12.29 -19.57
C GLU A 186 -11.89 -10.82 -19.22
N SER A 187 -12.03 -10.49 -17.93
CA SER A 187 -12.30 -9.13 -17.48
C SER A 187 -11.00 -8.35 -17.23
N GLY A 188 -10.99 -7.11 -17.71
CA GLY A 188 -9.88 -6.15 -17.49
C GLY A 188 -10.19 -5.09 -16.44
N ASP A 189 -11.42 -5.02 -15.94
CA ASP A 189 -12.00 -3.93 -15.13
C ASP A 189 -12.60 -4.41 -13.80
N THR A 190 -12.21 -5.61 -13.35
CA THR A 190 -12.69 -6.18 -12.10
C THR A 190 -12.37 -5.26 -10.92
N PRO A 191 -13.37 -4.97 -10.06
CA PRO A 191 -13.17 -4.14 -8.89
C PRO A 191 -12.08 -4.69 -7.95
N GLU A 192 -11.36 -3.78 -7.29
CA GLU A 192 -10.21 -4.12 -6.45
C GLU A 192 -10.53 -5.11 -5.32
N TYR A 193 -11.74 -5.08 -4.77
CA TYR A 193 -12.18 -6.05 -3.75
C TYR A 193 -12.22 -7.49 -4.27
N GLY A 194 -12.38 -7.69 -5.58
CA GLY A 194 -12.33 -8.99 -6.25
C GLY A 194 -10.92 -9.48 -6.58
N LEU A 195 -9.91 -8.62 -6.42
CA LEU A 195 -8.52 -8.89 -6.83
C LEU A 195 -7.61 -9.33 -5.68
N ALA A 196 -8.17 -9.66 -4.51
CA ALA A 196 -7.40 -9.99 -3.31
C ALA A 196 -6.40 -11.14 -3.54
N LEU A 197 -6.84 -12.25 -4.14
CA LEU A 197 -5.96 -13.39 -4.45
C LEU A 197 -4.89 -13.02 -5.48
N ASN A 198 -5.27 -12.24 -6.49
CA ASN A 198 -4.37 -11.78 -7.55
C ASN A 198 -3.22 -10.94 -6.96
N LYS A 199 -3.53 -10.04 -6.02
CA LYS A 199 -2.52 -9.25 -5.29
C LYS A 199 -1.56 -10.15 -4.50
N ILE A 200 -2.09 -11.15 -3.78
CA ILE A 200 -1.28 -12.12 -3.01
C ILE A 200 -0.33 -12.89 -3.94
N LEU A 201 -0.85 -13.44 -5.04
CA LEU A 201 -0.05 -14.19 -6.02
C LEU A 201 1.01 -13.32 -6.70
N CYS A 202 0.73 -12.04 -6.96
CA CYS A 202 1.70 -11.08 -7.50
C CYS A 202 2.66 -10.50 -6.45
N GLY A 203 2.53 -10.88 -5.16
CA GLY A 203 3.35 -10.31 -4.09
C GLY A 203 3.16 -8.79 -3.92
N LEU A 204 1.98 -8.28 -4.29
CA LEU A 204 1.61 -6.89 -4.07
C LEU A 204 1.11 -6.72 -2.63
N ASP A 205 1.50 -5.61 -2.00
CA ASP A 205 0.97 -5.27 -0.68
C ASP A 205 -0.54 -5.04 -0.75
N ARG A 206 -1.25 -5.30 0.36
CA ARG A 206 -2.71 -5.16 0.45
C ARG A 206 -3.15 -3.72 0.22
N MET A 207 -2.34 -2.78 0.73
CA MET A 207 -2.50 -1.34 0.53
C MET A 207 -1.99 -0.87 -0.85
N GLY A 208 -1.34 -1.76 -1.61
CA GLY A 208 -0.89 -1.47 -2.96
C GLY A 208 -2.10 -1.25 -3.87
N THR A 209 -2.21 -0.05 -4.43
CA THR A 209 -3.26 0.31 -5.36
C THR A 209 -3.01 -0.33 -6.72
N VAL A 210 -4.08 -0.69 -7.40
CA VAL A 210 -4.05 -1.11 -8.80
C VAL A 210 -4.91 -0.16 -9.62
N ASP A 211 -4.66 -0.08 -10.93
CA ASP A 211 -5.51 0.69 -11.80
C ASP A 211 -6.95 0.16 -11.76
N ARG A 212 -7.94 1.02 -11.98
CA ARG A 212 -9.34 0.58 -11.98
C ARG A 212 -9.62 -0.46 -13.08
N ALA A 213 -8.94 -0.32 -14.21
CA ALA A 213 -9.06 -1.20 -15.34
C ALA A 213 -7.80 -1.13 -16.20
N ILE A 214 -7.54 -2.20 -16.94
CA ILE A 214 -6.53 -2.22 -18.00
C ILE A 214 -7.15 -2.59 -19.34
N LEU A 215 -6.56 -2.08 -20.41
CA LEU A 215 -6.75 -2.67 -21.74
C LEU A 215 -5.73 -3.79 -21.93
N VAL A 216 -6.24 -5.02 -22.10
CA VAL A 216 -5.42 -6.20 -22.39
C VAL A 216 -5.13 -6.21 -23.90
N SER A 217 -3.85 -6.22 -24.24
CA SER A 217 -3.38 -6.28 -25.63
C SER A 217 -3.61 -7.65 -26.24
N ASP A 218 -3.67 -7.73 -27.57
CA ASP A 218 -3.92 -9.02 -28.24
C ASP A 218 -2.79 -10.04 -28.02
N ALA A 219 -1.55 -9.57 -27.88
CA ALA A 219 -0.42 -10.43 -27.51
C ALA A 219 -0.57 -11.03 -26.10
N GLU A 220 -1.09 -10.27 -25.14
CA GLU A 220 -1.38 -10.77 -23.80
C GLU A 220 -2.53 -11.76 -23.79
N LYS A 221 -3.60 -11.49 -24.56
CA LYS A 221 -4.72 -12.42 -24.74
C LYS A 221 -4.24 -13.74 -25.32
N GLU A 222 -3.45 -13.70 -26.39
CA GLU A 222 -2.91 -14.88 -27.05
C GLU A 222 -2.02 -15.70 -26.10
N ALA A 223 -1.15 -15.04 -25.34
CA ALA A 223 -0.30 -15.72 -24.36
C ALA A 223 -1.10 -16.40 -23.24
N ILE A 224 -2.14 -15.73 -22.72
CA ILE A 224 -3.03 -16.28 -21.69
C ILE A 224 -3.85 -17.45 -22.24
N ASP A 225 -4.44 -17.32 -23.42
CA ASP A 225 -5.18 -18.40 -24.07
C ASP A 225 -4.27 -19.60 -24.39
N GLY A 226 -3.05 -19.34 -24.85
CA GLY A 226 -2.03 -20.37 -25.06
C GLY A 226 -1.68 -21.11 -23.76
N LEU A 227 -1.55 -20.38 -22.65
CA LEU A 227 -1.34 -20.97 -21.33
C LEU A 227 -2.49 -21.90 -20.93
N LEU A 228 -3.73 -21.42 -21.03
CA LEU A 228 -4.92 -22.19 -20.66
C LEU A 228 -5.05 -23.46 -21.49
N ARG A 229 -4.80 -23.38 -22.81
CA ARG A 229 -4.74 -24.56 -23.68
C ARG A 229 -3.65 -25.53 -23.26
N GLY A 230 -2.46 -25.03 -22.91
CA GLY A 230 -1.36 -25.85 -22.39
C GLY A 230 -1.73 -26.57 -21.09
N MET A 231 -2.37 -25.88 -20.14
CA MET A 231 -2.87 -26.46 -18.90
C MET A 231 -3.88 -27.58 -19.15
N ILE A 232 -4.86 -27.34 -20.04
CA ILE A 232 -5.86 -28.34 -20.44
C ILE A 232 -5.21 -29.56 -21.10
N GLN A 233 -4.21 -29.33 -21.97
CA GLN A 233 -3.49 -30.42 -22.64
C GLN A 233 -2.66 -31.25 -21.66
N ASN A 234 -2.04 -30.62 -20.66
CA ASN A 234 -1.27 -31.30 -19.64
C ASN A 234 -2.17 -32.13 -18.71
N TRP A 235 -3.34 -31.60 -18.35
CA TRP A 235 -4.34 -32.30 -17.56
C TRP A 235 -5.18 -33.23 -18.44
N GLN A 236 -4.64 -34.42 -18.71
CA GLN A 236 -5.13 -35.38 -19.70
C GLN A 236 -6.66 -35.63 -19.68
N VAL A 237 -7.26 -35.65 -18.48
CA VAL A 237 -8.69 -35.91 -18.28
C VAL A 237 -9.58 -34.78 -18.81
N LEU A 238 -9.05 -33.56 -18.91
CA LEU A 238 -9.76 -32.37 -19.42
C LEU A 238 -9.52 -32.09 -20.90
N LYS A 239 -8.79 -32.94 -21.63
CA LYS A 239 -8.36 -32.67 -23.02
C LYS A 239 -9.46 -32.26 -24.01
N ARG A 240 -10.72 -32.63 -23.73
CA ARG A 240 -11.89 -32.30 -24.57
C ARG A 240 -12.65 -31.05 -24.10
N THR A 241 -12.22 -30.44 -23.01
CA THR A 241 -12.82 -29.24 -22.42
C THR A 241 -12.33 -28.01 -23.18
N SER A 242 -13.25 -27.09 -23.49
CA SER A 242 -12.90 -25.79 -24.06
C SER A 242 -12.24 -24.88 -23.01
N VAL A 243 -11.56 -23.82 -23.45
CA VAL A 243 -11.00 -22.80 -22.53
C VAL A 243 -12.11 -22.16 -21.68
N ALA A 244 -13.26 -21.84 -22.28
CA ALA A 244 -14.42 -21.33 -21.55
C ALA A 244 -14.92 -22.33 -20.49
N GLY A 245 -15.10 -23.59 -20.86
CA GLY A 245 -15.53 -24.63 -19.89
C GLY A 245 -14.51 -24.86 -18.78
N PHE A 246 -13.22 -24.70 -19.06
CA PHE A 246 -12.16 -24.76 -18.06
C PHE A 246 -12.24 -23.59 -17.08
N ARG A 247 -12.42 -22.36 -17.58
CA ARG A 247 -12.63 -21.15 -16.76
C ARG A 247 -13.81 -21.32 -15.83
N GLU A 248 -14.98 -21.67 -16.36
CA GLU A 248 -16.23 -21.84 -15.58
C GLU A 248 -16.13 -22.96 -14.53
N SER A 249 -15.52 -24.10 -14.90
CA SER A 249 -15.49 -25.28 -14.03
C SER A 249 -14.43 -25.19 -12.94
N PHE A 250 -13.26 -24.62 -13.26
CA PHE A 250 -12.05 -24.73 -12.44
C PHE A 250 -11.41 -23.41 -12.07
N LEU A 251 -11.64 -22.29 -12.76
CA LEU A 251 -11.01 -21.01 -12.41
C LEU A 251 -11.95 -20.09 -11.64
N GLN A 252 -13.23 -20.05 -12.05
CA GLN A 252 -14.31 -19.27 -11.43
C GLN A 252 -14.90 -20.00 -10.23
N ARG A 253 -14.11 -20.08 -9.16
CA ARG A 253 -14.44 -20.81 -7.93
C ARG A 253 -14.59 -19.85 -6.76
N GLN A 254 -15.66 -20.08 -6.00
CA GLN A 254 -15.84 -19.43 -4.72
C GLN A 254 -14.80 -19.97 -3.74
N GLY A 255 -14.26 -19.07 -2.92
CA GLY A 255 -13.32 -19.42 -1.88
C GLY A 255 -13.21 -18.34 -0.82
N ARG A 256 -12.49 -18.68 0.23
CA ARG A 256 -12.26 -17.81 1.39
C ARG A 256 -10.78 -17.75 1.70
N LEU A 257 -10.22 -16.54 1.68
CA LEU A 257 -8.85 -16.24 2.07
C LEU A 257 -8.79 -15.85 3.54
N ARG A 258 -7.84 -16.42 4.28
CA ARG A 258 -7.50 -16.05 5.66
C ARG A 258 -6.00 -15.86 5.77
N LEU A 259 -5.58 -14.85 6.51
CA LEU A 259 -4.18 -14.68 6.87
C LEU A 259 -3.98 -15.34 8.24
N ASN A 260 -3.08 -16.31 8.32
CA ASN A 260 -2.69 -16.95 9.57
C ASN A 260 -1.24 -16.57 9.92
N HIS A 261 -0.72 -17.08 11.04
CA HIS A 261 0.65 -16.85 11.48
C HIS A 261 1.72 -17.44 10.55
N ASP A 262 1.37 -18.47 9.78
CA ASP A 262 2.24 -19.22 8.88
C ASP A 262 2.10 -18.81 7.39
N GLY A 263 1.14 -17.95 7.06
CA GLY A 263 0.91 -17.44 5.71
C GLY A 263 -0.57 -17.30 5.36
N TRP A 264 -0.85 -17.17 4.07
CA TRP A 264 -2.21 -17.13 3.55
C TRP A 264 -2.78 -18.54 3.42
N HIS A 265 -4.05 -18.70 3.76
CA HIS A 265 -4.81 -19.93 3.59
C HIS A 265 -6.03 -19.64 2.72
N LEU A 266 -6.18 -20.41 1.65
CA LEU A 266 -7.32 -20.36 0.75
C LEU A 266 -8.13 -21.65 0.90
N ALA A 267 -9.36 -21.53 1.38
CA ALA A 267 -10.33 -22.62 1.33
C ALA A 267 -11.21 -22.45 0.10
N VAL A 268 -11.26 -23.44 -0.79
CA VAL A 268 -12.07 -23.42 -2.01
C VAL A 268 -13.36 -24.20 -1.79
N GLU A 269 -14.51 -23.63 -2.19
CA GLU A 269 -15.80 -24.32 -2.05
C GLU A 269 -15.87 -25.55 -2.97
N PRO A 270 -16.21 -26.73 -2.43
CA PRO A 270 -16.23 -27.96 -3.20
C PRO A 270 -17.41 -28.02 -4.18
N LYS A 271 -17.18 -28.59 -5.36
CA LYS A 271 -18.22 -28.96 -6.35
C LYS A 271 -18.00 -30.38 -6.87
N PRO A 272 -19.02 -31.01 -7.50
CA PRO A 272 -18.90 -32.38 -8.00
C PRO A 272 -17.72 -32.63 -8.96
N PHE A 273 -17.41 -31.66 -9.82
CA PHE A 273 -16.32 -31.78 -10.83
C PHE A 273 -14.92 -31.84 -10.20
N ASP A 274 -14.79 -31.47 -8.92
CA ASP A 274 -13.51 -31.39 -8.22
C ASP A 274 -12.86 -32.78 -8.06
N MET A 275 -13.58 -33.88 -8.33
CA MET A 275 -13.01 -35.23 -8.41
C MET A 275 -11.95 -35.38 -9.50
N LEU A 276 -11.95 -34.48 -10.48
CA LEU A 276 -10.95 -34.47 -11.52
C LEU A 276 -9.60 -33.93 -11.01
N LEU A 277 -9.58 -33.16 -9.91
CA LEU A 277 -8.36 -32.61 -9.31
C LEU A 277 -7.42 -33.72 -8.84
N ASP A 278 -7.95 -34.88 -8.47
CA ASP A 278 -7.18 -36.08 -8.09
C ASP A 278 -6.29 -36.59 -9.25
N ARG A 279 -6.51 -36.10 -10.47
CA ARG A 279 -5.79 -36.46 -11.71
C ARG A 279 -4.93 -35.32 -12.26
N ILE A 280 -4.79 -34.21 -11.54
CA ILE A 280 -3.95 -33.10 -11.97
C ILE A 280 -2.46 -33.49 -11.79
N PRO A 281 -1.59 -33.30 -12.81
CA PRO A 281 -0.21 -33.81 -12.76
C PRO A 281 0.78 -32.85 -12.07
N TRP A 282 0.31 -31.78 -11.41
CA TRP A 282 1.16 -30.82 -10.71
C TRP A 282 0.58 -30.44 -9.34
N SER A 283 1.46 -29.97 -8.44
CA SER A 283 1.04 -29.48 -7.12
C SER A 283 0.49 -28.06 -7.21
N PHE A 284 -0.56 -27.80 -6.42
CA PHE A 284 -1.16 -26.48 -6.24
C PHE A 284 -1.54 -26.20 -4.76
N SER A 285 -1.28 -27.13 -3.84
CA SER A 285 -1.67 -27.04 -2.42
C SER A 285 -0.78 -26.10 -1.61
N ILE A 286 0.46 -25.88 -2.04
CA ILE A 286 1.40 -24.95 -1.40
C ILE A 286 2.05 -24.12 -2.49
N ILE A 287 1.79 -22.81 -2.48
CA ILE A 287 2.24 -21.88 -3.53
C ILE A 287 3.18 -20.85 -2.91
N LYS A 288 4.39 -20.81 -3.45
CA LYS A 288 5.40 -19.81 -3.12
C LYS A 288 6.16 -19.40 -4.38
N LEU A 289 5.64 -18.39 -5.07
CA LEU A 289 6.29 -17.84 -6.26
C LEU A 289 7.50 -16.98 -5.87
N PRO A 290 8.49 -16.79 -6.76
CA PRO A 290 9.76 -16.13 -6.43
C PRO A 290 9.62 -14.73 -5.81
N TRP A 291 8.59 -13.98 -6.21
CA TRP A 291 8.31 -12.62 -5.77
C TRP A 291 7.30 -12.52 -4.61
N MET A 292 6.71 -13.64 -4.16
CA MET A 292 5.72 -13.62 -3.07
C MET A 292 6.40 -13.35 -1.73
N ARG A 293 5.74 -12.58 -0.84
CA ARG A 293 6.22 -12.32 0.52
C ARG A 293 5.95 -13.49 1.47
N GLU A 294 4.72 -13.99 1.45
CA GLU A 294 4.25 -15.10 2.30
C GLU A 294 3.97 -16.34 1.44
N VAL A 295 3.75 -17.49 2.06
CA VAL A 295 3.28 -18.71 1.38
C VAL A 295 1.75 -18.66 1.29
N LEU A 296 1.19 -19.23 0.23
CA LEU A 296 -0.25 -19.49 0.11
C LEU A 296 -0.49 -21.00 0.21
N TYR A 297 -1.18 -21.42 1.27
CA TYR A 297 -1.72 -22.77 1.43
C TYR A 297 -3.11 -22.83 0.80
N VAL A 298 -3.35 -23.85 0.01
CA VAL A 298 -4.63 -24.06 -0.68
C VAL A 298 -5.25 -25.35 -0.15
N ASP A 299 -6.38 -25.18 0.52
CA ASP A 299 -7.30 -26.24 0.89
C ASP A 299 -8.39 -26.32 -0.18
N TRP A 300 -8.28 -27.34 -1.02
CA TRP A 300 -9.25 -27.64 -2.06
C TRP A 300 -9.52 -29.15 -2.01
N ARG A 301 -10.42 -29.48 -1.07
CA ARG A 301 -10.78 -30.82 -0.54
C ARG A 301 -10.02 -31.20 0.72
#